data_AF-S7U0E8-F1
#
_entry.id   AF-S7U0E8-F1
#
_cell.length_a   1.000
_cell.length_b   1.000
_cell.length_c   1.000
_cell.angle_alpha   90.00
_cell.angle_beta   90.00
_cell.angle_gamma   90.00
#
_symmetry.space_group_name_H-M   'P 1'
#
loop_
_entity.id
_entity.type
_entity.pdbx_description
1 polymer ?
#
loop_
_entity_poly.entity_id
_entity_poly.type
_entity_poly.pdbx_seq_one_letter_code
_entity_poly.pdbx_strand_id
1 'polypeptide(L)'
;MDLVLDLTKVDREKALRTWLTYHGICEKKLAEEVGVSPSAITRIIKGERASRNLVERLVAAGIPRSLLPTPGPGPGRPART
;
A
#
# COMPACT_ATOMS: atom_id res chain seq x y z
N MET A 1 29.86 -7.32 -2.92
CA MET A 1 29.45 -6.99 -1.54
C MET A 1 27.98 -6.68 -1.64
N ASP A 2 27.14 -7.59 -1.17
CA ASP A 2 25.70 -7.49 -1.40
C ASP A 2 25.07 -6.63 -0.32
N LEU A 3 24.26 -5.65 -0.74
CA LEU A 3 23.53 -4.79 0.16
C LEU A 3 22.23 -5.50 0.56
N VAL A 4 22.16 -5.99 1.80
CA VAL A 4 20.95 -6.62 2.33
C VAL A 4 20.05 -5.54 2.94
N LEU A 5 18.86 -5.36 2.35
CA LEU A 5 17.92 -4.34 2.78
C LEU A 5 16.84 -4.95 3.70
N ASP A 6 16.97 -4.70 5.00
CA ASP A 6 16.03 -5.19 6.01
C ASP A 6 14.89 -4.19 6.23
N LEU A 7 13.78 -4.40 5.50
CA LEU A 7 12.58 -3.55 5.56
C LEU A 7 11.86 -3.58 6.92
N THR A 8 12.19 -4.51 7.81
CA THR A 8 11.55 -4.60 9.13
C THR A 8 12.08 -3.56 10.12
N LYS A 9 13.21 -2.92 9.81
CA LYS A 9 13.88 -1.92 10.65
C LYS A 9 13.41 -0.49 10.44
N VAL A 10 12.49 -0.27 9.52
CA VAL A 10 11.90 1.05 9.22
C VAL A 10 10.40 0.99 9.37
N ASP A 11 9.77 2.16 9.49
CA ASP A 11 8.31 2.23 9.50
C ASP A 11 7.71 1.75 8.18
N ARG A 12 6.47 1.27 8.22
CA ARG A 12 5.75 0.68 7.07
C ARG A 12 5.73 1.59 5.85
N GLU A 13 5.55 2.91 6.05
CA GLU A 13 5.54 3.86 4.94
C GLU A 13 6.89 3.90 4.23
N LYS A 14 8.00 4.05 4.98
CA LYS A 14 9.34 3.97 4.41
C LYS A 14 9.60 2.63 3.75
N ALA A 15 9.23 1.53 4.39
CA ALA A 15 9.42 0.19 3.85
C ALA A 15 8.74 0.02 2.49
N LEU A 16 7.48 0.48 2.37
CA LEU A 16 6.73 0.42 1.12
C LEU A 16 7.35 1.31 0.03
N ARG A 17 7.73 2.55 0.35
CA ARG A 17 8.40 3.45 -0.62
C ARG A 17 9.72 2.88 -1.11
N THR A 18 10.52 2.29 -0.21
CA THR A 18 11.77 1.65 -0.57
C THR A 18 11.54 0.44 -1.46
N TRP A 19 10.55 -0.40 -1.16
CA TRP A 19 10.17 -1.53 -1.99
C TRP A 19 9.77 -1.09 -3.41
N LEU A 20 8.89 -0.08 -3.53
CA LEU A 20 8.48 0.48 -4.82
C LEU A 20 9.68 1.00 -5.61
N THR A 21 10.58 1.73 -4.95
CA THR A 21 11.80 2.27 -5.57
C THR A 21 12.73 1.17 -6.05
N TYR A 22 12.96 0.15 -5.22
CA TYR A 22 13.81 -1.01 -5.56
C TYR A 22 13.28 -1.76 -6.78
N HIS A 23 11.96 -1.89 -6.91
CA HIS A 23 11.31 -2.51 -8.06
C HIS A 23 11.08 -1.56 -9.26
N GLY A 24 11.53 -0.30 -9.19
CA GLY A 24 11.35 0.68 -10.27
C GLY A 24 9.89 1.07 -10.53
N ILE A 25 9.01 0.90 -9.53
CA ILE A 25 7.58 1.18 -9.63
C ILE A 25 7.32 2.63 -9.20
N CYS A 26 6.77 3.45 -10.10
CA CYS A 26 6.34 4.80 -9.77
C CYS A 26 4.88 4.82 -9.31
N GLU A 27 4.55 5.68 -8.34
CA GLU A 27 3.20 5.76 -7.75
C GLU A 27 2.11 6.05 -8.79
N LYS A 28 2.40 6.89 -9.79
CA LYS A 28 1.47 7.23 -10.87
C LYS A 28 1.13 6.01 -11.73
N LYS A 29 2.16 5.26 -12.14
CA LYS A 29 2.00 4.06 -12.97
C LYS A 29 1.30 2.95 -12.19
N LEU A 30 1.64 2.80 -10.92
CA LEU A 30 0.93 1.87 -10.01
C LEU A 30 -0.56 2.24 -9.89
N ALA A 31 -0.87 3.54 -9.80
CA ALA A 31 -2.26 4.00 -9.75
C ALA A 31 -3.01 3.66 -11.05
N GLU A 32 -2.39 3.84 -12.21
CA GLU A 32 -2.96 3.49 -13.52
C GLU A 32 -3.18 1.98 -13.65
N GLU A 33 -2.18 1.17 -13.32
CA GLU A 33 -2.24 -0.30 -13.35
C GLU A 33 -3.32 -0.85 -12.41
N VAL A 34 -3.40 -0.27 -11.20
CA VAL A 34 -4.40 -0.60 -10.19
C VAL A 34 -5.66 0.24 -10.37
N GLY A 35 -5.88 0.92 -11.51
CA GLY A 35 -7.09 1.68 -11.84
C GLY A 35 -7.67 2.51 -10.68
N VAL A 36 -6.84 3.34 -10.04
CA VAL A 36 -7.22 4.32 -9.01
C VAL A 36 -6.53 5.66 -9.25
N SER A 37 -6.90 6.69 -8.49
CA SER A 37 -6.19 7.97 -8.56
C SER A 37 -4.82 7.90 -7.87
N PRO A 38 -3.82 8.67 -8.32
CA PRO A 38 -2.52 8.77 -7.63
C PRO A 38 -2.67 9.14 -6.14
N SER A 39 -3.63 10.01 -5.81
CA SER A 39 -3.92 10.38 -4.42
C SER A 39 -4.40 9.21 -3.56
N ALA A 40 -5.07 8.20 -4.15
CA ALA A 40 -5.46 7.00 -3.43
C ALA A 40 -4.23 6.14 -3.05
N ILE A 41 -3.26 6.04 -3.94
CA ILE A 41 -1.97 5.39 -3.66
C ILE A 41 -1.21 6.14 -2.56
N THR A 42 -1.09 7.46 -2.66
CA THR A 42 -0.43 8.28 -1.62
C THR A 42 -1.09 8.10 -0.25
N ARG A 43 -2.43 8.06 -0.18
CA ARG A 43 -3.17 7.82 1.07
C ARG A 43 -2.91 6.43 1.66
N ILE A 44 -2.74 5.41 0.82
CA ILE A 44 -2.36 4.06 1.27
C ILE A 44 -0.93 4.03 1.80
N ILE A 45 -0.01 4.71 1.11
CA ILE A 45 1.39 4.80 1.53
C ILE A 45 1.45 5.41 2.94
N LYS A 46 0.75 6.53 3.15
CA LYS A 46 0.61 7.19 4.46
C LYS A 46 -0.22 6.42 5.49
N GLY A 47 -0.96 5.39 5.08
CA GLY A 47 -1.80 4.58 5.97
C GLY A 47 -3.12 5.23 6.38
N GLU A 48 -3.53 6.32 5.73
CA GLU A 48 -4.73 7.10 6.08
C GLU A 48 -6.03 6.38 5.69
N ARG A 49 -6.06 5.72 4.53
CA ARG A 49 -7.25 5.03 4.02
C ARG A 49 -6.87 3.78 3.26
N ALA A 50 -7.42 2.64 3.68
CA ALA A 50 -7.19 1.35 3.06
C ALA A 50 -8.53 0.66 2.82
N SER A 51 -9.08 0.76 1.61
CA SER A 51 -10.20 -0.10 1.24
C SER A 51 -9.69 -1.52 1.05
N ARG A 52 -10.45 -2.52 1.52
CA ARG A 52 -10.07 -3.94 1.33
C ARG A 52 -9.83 -4.25 -0.13
N ASN A 53 -10.71 -3.79 -1.01
CA ASN A 53 -10.59 -3.99 -2.46
C ASN A 53 -9.27 -3.42 -3.02
N LEU A 54 -8.89 -2.19 -2.66
CA LEU A 54 -7.65 -1.61 -3.17
C LEU A 54 -6.42 -2.35 -2.66
N VAL A 55 -6.42 -2.77 -1.40
CA VAL A 55 -5.32 -3.56 -0.84
C VAL A 55 -5.16 -4.90 -1.56
N GLU A 56 -6.26 -5.61 -1.84
CA GLU A 56 -6.17 -6.87 -2.61
C GLU A 56 -5.67 -6.65 -4.04
N ARG A 57 -6.04 -5.53 -4.69
CA ARG A 57 -5.50 -5.20 -6.02
C ARG A 57 -4.00 -4.88 -5.98
N LEU A 58 -3.52 -4.23 -4.92
CA LEU A 58 -2.09 -3.95 -4.73
C LEU A 58 -1.29 -5.24 -4.46
N VAL A 59 -1.87 -6.18 -3.72
CA VAL A 59 -1.27 -7.52 -3.54
C VAL A 59 -1.23 -8.27 -4.86
N ALA A 60 -2.30 -8.21 -5.65
CA ALA A 60 -2.33 -8.81 -6.99
C ALA A 60 -1.31 -8.18 -7.96
N ALA A 61 -0.97 -6.90 -7.77
CA ALA A 61 0.12 -6.21 -8.48
C ALA A 61 1.53 -6.56 -7.95
N GLY A 62 1.63 -7.47 -6.97
CA GLY A 62 2.89 -7.99 -6.45
C GLY A 62 3.44 -7.31 -5.19
N ILE A 63 2.72 -6.32 -4.62
CA ILE A 63 3.16 -5.67 -3.39
C ILE A 63 2.94 -6.60 -2.18
N PRO A 64 3.96 -6.85 -1.35
CA PRO A 64 3.82 -7.69 -0.16
C PRO A 64 2.74 -7.16 0.81
N ARG A 65 1.86 -8.05 1.28
CA ARG A 65 0.77 -7.71 2.22
C ARG A 65 1.27 -7.04 3.49
N SER A 66 2.46 -7.41 3.97
CA SER A 66 3.11 -6.86 5.16
C SER A 66 3.49 -5.39 5.04
N LEU A 67 3.64 -4.86 3.81
CA LEU A 67 3.95 -3.45 3.56
C LEU A 67 2.69 -2.59 3.40
N LEU A 68 1.53 -3.22 3.25
CA LEU A 68 0.26 -2.56 3.04
C LEU A 68 -0.46 -2.33 4.37
N PRO A 69 -1.24 -1.24 4.50
CA PRO A 69 -2.04 -0.99 5.69
C PRO A 69 -3.16 -2.03 5.84
N THR A 70 -3.50 -2.36 7.08
CA THR A 70 -4.66 -3.20 7.38
C THR A 70 -5.95 -2.44 7.04
N PRO A 71 -6.85 -2.99 6.21
CA PRO A 71 -8.13 -2.36 5.93
C PRO A 71 -8.93 -2.21 7.23
N GLY A 72 -9.38 -0.99 7.53
CA GLY A 72 -10.33 -0.77 8.61
C GLY A 72 -11.69 -1.42 8.32
N PRO A 73 -12.59 -1.52 9.31
CA PRO A 73 -14.00 -1.70 9.01
C PRO A 73 -14.37 -0.58 8.05
N GLY A 74 -14.91 -0.91 6.88
CA GLY A 74 -15.31 0.09 5.88
C GLY A 74 -16.32 1.07 6.46
N PRO A 75 -16.88 2.00 5.66
CA PRO A 75 -18.05 2.77 6.08
C PRO A 75 -19.19 1.78 6.38
N GLY A 76 -19.24 1.32 7.63
CA GLY A 76 -20.20 0.39 8.17
C GLY A 76 -21.36 1.21 8.69
N ARG A 77 -22.53 0.91 8.16
CA ARG A 77 -23.84 1.26 8.72
C ARG A 77 -23.74 1.30 10.25
N PRO A 78 -24.21 2.36 10.94
CA PRO A 78 -24.18 2.41 12.39
C PRO A 78 -24.77 1.11 12.95
N ALA A 79 -24.15 0.59 14.02
CA ALA A 79 -24.68 -0.56 14.73
C ALA A 79 -26.15 -0.30 15.03
N ARG A 80 -27.04 -1.25 14.69
CA ARG A 80 -28.43 -1.14 15.14
C ARG A 80 -28.40 -1.26 16.66
N THR A 81 -28.66 -0.16 17.35
CA THR A 81 -29.10 -0.14 18.74
C THR A 81 -30.48 -0.75 18.86
#